data_AF-A0A9E5F3W3-F1
#
_entry.id   AF-A0A9E5F3W3-F1
#
_cell.length_a   1.000
_cell.length_b   1.000
_cell.length_c   1.000
_cell.angle_alpha   90.00
_cell.angle_beta   90.00
_cell.angle_gamma   90.00
#
_symmetry.space_group_name_H-M   'P 1'
#
loop_
_entity.id
_entity.type
_entity.pdbx_description
1 polymer ?
#
loop_
_entity_poly.entity_id
_entity_poly.type
_entity_poly.pdbx_seq_one_letter_code
_entity_poly.pdbx_strand_id
1 'polypeptide(L)'
;MNLVKQYCSRVSDEDLAVLVDLLPQKVAFDRSSACAILQKDKEVDRWLSQAAGAEDWFIKVDGIGDQAILEMENLYWNGFYSRMSLFPSAKT
;
A
#
# COMPACT_ATOMS: atom_id res chain seq x y z
N MET A 1 -7.80 -15.02 2.02
CA MET A 1 -6.82 -14.21 1.26
C MET A 1 -7.34 -12.79 1.21
N ASN A 2 -6.60 -11.82 1.75
CA ASN A 2 -7.01 -10.41 1.78
C ASN A 2 -6.60 -9.75 0.45
N LEU A 3 -7.58 -9.28 -0.35
CA LEU A 3 -7.36 -8.67 -1.67
C LEU A 3 -6.34 -7.53 -1.60
N VAL A 4 -6.47 -6.69 -0.57
CA VAL A 4 -5.62 -5.52 -0.36
C VAL A 4 -4.16 -5.93 -0.18
N LYS A 5 -3.90 -6.97 0.62
CA LYS A 5 -2.55 -7.50 0.81
C LYS A 5 -1.94 -8.01 -0.49
N GLN A 6 -2.71 -8.70 -1.32
CA GLN A 6 -2.23 -9.18 -2.62
C GLN A 6 -1.94 -8.04 -3.58
N TYR A 7 -2.76 -7.00 -3.57
CA TYR A 7 -2.51 -5.79 -4.35
C TYR A 7 -1.19 -5.13 -3.92
N CYS A 8 -1.03 -4.83 -2.62
CA CYS A 8 0.18 -4.22 -2.08
C CYS A 8 1.44 -5.08 -2.30
N SER A 9 1.34 -6.40 -2.32
CA SER A 9 2.49 -7.28 -2.63
C SER A 9 2.86 -7.37 -4.11
N ARG A 10 1.95 -6.96 -5.02
CA ARG A 10 2.13 -7.05 -6.48
C ARG A 10 2.57 -5.73 -7.12
N VAL A 11 2.27 -4.61 -6.47
CA VAL A 11 2.68 -3.27 -6.94
C VAL A 11 4.18 -3.09 -6.78
N SER A 12 4.77 -2.23 -7.62
CA SER A 12 6.18 -1.88 -7.56
C SER A 12 6.51 -1.10 -6.28
N ASP A 13 7.77 -1.11 -5.83
CA ASP A 13 8.24 -0.31 -4.70
C ASP A 13 7.95 1.20 -4.89
N GLU A 14 8.05 1.68 -6.14
CA GLU A 14 7.72 3.07 -6.50
C GLU A 14 6.23 3.36 -6.35
N ASP A 15 5.36 2.45 -6.81
CA ASP A 15 3.91 2.57 -6.65
C ASP A 15 3.50 2.43 -5.17
N LEU A 16 4.19 1.59 -4.40
CA LEU A 16 4.02 1.48 -2.94
C LEU A 16 4.33 2.82 -2.25
N ALA A 17 5.44 3.48 -2.60
CA ALA A 17 5.76 4.80 -2.10
C ALA A 17 4.69 5.85 -2.47
N VAL A 18 4.16 5.78 -3.70
CA VAL A 18 3.03 6.63 -4.13
C VAL A 18 1.77 6.36 -3.29
N LEU A 19 1.46 5.09 -3.00
CA LEU A 19 0.33 4.71 -2.16
C LEU A 19 0.49 5.20 -0.72
N VAL A 20 1.70 5.19 -0.17
CA VAL A 20 1.95 5.67 1.21
C VAL A 20 1.94 7.19 1.29
N ASP A 21 2.64 7.88 0.38
CA ASP A 21 2.85 9.32 0.48
C ASP A 21 1.72 10.15 -0.14
N LEU A 22 1.22 9.72 -1.32
CA LEU A 22 0.30 10.54 -2.13
C LEU A 22 -1.16 10.15 -1.96
N LEU A 23 -1.48 8.86 -1.73
CA LEU A 23 -2.88 8.43 -1.61
C LEU A 23 -3.63 9.17 -0.48
N PRO A 24 -3.10 9.32 0.75
CA PRO A 24 -3.83 10.00 1.83
C PRO A 24 -4.10 11.48 1.50
N GLN A 25 -3.14 12.14 0.87
CA GLN A 25 -3.27 13.54 0.45
C GLN A 25 -4.33 13.69 -0.65
N LYS A 26 -4.36 12.78 -1.63
CA LYS A 26 -5.35 12.82 -2.72
C LYS A 26 -6.75 12.48 -2.22
N VAL A 27 -6.89 11.51 -1.33
CA VAL A 27 -8.19 11.14 -0.73
C VAL A 27 -8.83 12.32 0.01
N ALA A 28 -8.03 13.13 0.70
CA ALA A 28 -8.50 14.31 1.44
C ALA A 28 -8.96 15.47 0.53
N PHE A 29 -8.38 15.61 -0.67
CA PHE A 29 -8.62 16.76 -1.56
C PHE A 29 -9.49 16.44 -2.78
N ASP A 30 -9.27 15.30 -3.43
CA ASP A 30 -9.95 14.91 -4.66
C ASP A 30 -10.03 13.38 -4.81
N ARG A 31 -11.27 12.88 -4.66
CA ARG A 31 -11.61 11.47 -4.87
C ARG A 31 -11.26 10.97 -6.26
N SER A 32 -11.36 11.81 -7.29
CA SER A 32 -11.07 11.40 -8.68
C SER A 32 -9.58 11.13 -8.86
N SER A 33 -8.72 11.97 -8.29
CA SER A 33 -7.28 11.76 -8.26
C SER A 33 -6.89 10.49 -7.49
N ALA A 34 -7.55 10.19 -6.36
CA ALA A 34 -7.32 8.96 -5.62
C ALA A 34 -7.75 7.71 -6.43
N CYS A 35 -8.90 7.77 -7.11
CA CYS A 35 -9.32 6.71 -8.03
C CYS A 35 -8.30 6.49 -9.15
N ALA A 36 -7.73 7.53 -9.74
CA ALA A 36 -6.74 7.40 -10.82
C ALA A 36 -5.47 6.62 -10.38
N ILE A 37 -5.07 6.74 -9.12
CA ILE A 37 -3.95 5.97 -8.54
C ILE A 37 -4.34 4.48 -8.41
N LEU A 38 -5.53 4.21 -7.88
CA LEU A 38 -6.00 2.85 -7.57
C LEU A 38 -6.49 2.07 -8.79
N GLN A 39 -6.93 2.75 -9.84
CA GLN A 39 -7.46 2.17 -11.08
C GLN A 39 -6.44 1.42 -11.95
N LYS A 40 -5.16 1.46 -11.58
CA LYS A 40 -4.13 0.63 -12.23
C LYS A 40 -4.41 -0.86 -12.09
N ASP A 41 -5.14 -1.27 -11.05
CA ASP A 41 -5.55 -2.65 -10.81
C ASP A 41 -7.08 -2.81 -10.93
N LYS A 42 -7.52 -3.67 -11.85
CA LYS A 42 -8.94 -3.90 -12.15
C LYS A 42 -9.70 -4.62 -11.03
N GLU A 43 -9.03 -5.44 -10.21
CA GLU A 43 -9.66 -6.10 -9.07
C GLU A 43 -9.93 -5.08 -7.96
N VAL A 44 -8.98 -4.18 -7.72
CA VAL A 44 -9.14 -3.07 -6.76
C VAL A 44 -10.23 -2.10 -7.20
N ASP A 45 -10.23 -1.69 -8.48
CA ASP A 45 -11.28 -0.83 -9.03
C ASP A 45 -12.69 -1.45 -8.86
N ARG A 46 -12.84 -2.74 -9.18
CA ARG A 46 -14.10 -3.47 -8.98
C ARG A 46 -14.50 -3.59 -7.52
N TRP A 47 -13.55 -3.76 -6.62
CA TRP A 47 -13.83 -3.84 -5.18
C TRP A 47 -14.25 -2.48 -4.59
N LEU A 48 -13.65 -1.39 -5.07
CA LEU A 48 -14.04 -0.02 -4.73
C LEU A 48 -15.41 0.35 -5.31
N SER A 49 -15.75 -0.15 -6.50
CA SER A 49 -17.07 0.09 -7.11
C SER A 49 -18.21 -0.60 -6.37
N GLN A 50 -17.90 -1.60 -5.54
CA GLN A 50 -18.86 -2.27 -4.66
C GLN A 50 -19.11 -1.53 -3.34
N ALA A 51 -18.53 -0.34 -3.16
CA ALA A 51 -18.75 0.42 -1.94
C ALA A 51 -20.22 0.85 -1.79
N ALA A 52 -20.80 0.66 -0.61
CA ALA A 52 -22.20 0.98 -0.33
C ALA A 52 -22.48 2.50 -0.28
N GLY A 53 -21.43 3.30 -0.16
CA GLY A 53 -21.51 4.76 -0.08
C GLY A 53 -20.12 5.41 -0.02
N ALA A 54 -20.09 6.72 0.20
CA ALA A 54 -18.83 7.46 0.30
C ALA A 54 -17.99 7.01 1.50
N GLU A 55 -18.62 6.82 2.67
CA GLU A 55 -17.94 6.37 3.89
C GLU A 55 -17.29 5.00 3.74
N ASP A 56 -18.03 4.02 3.23
CA ASP A 56 -17.50 2.68 2.94
C ASP A 56 -16.36 2.73 1.92
N TRP A 57 -16.43 3.63 0.94
CA TRP A 57 -15.33 3.83 -0.01
C TRP A 57 -14.07 4.37 0.70
N PHE A 58 -14.21 5.34 1.61
CA PHE A 58 -13.06 5.86 2.36
C PHE A 58 -12.43 4.77 3.23
N ILE A 59 -13.23 4.00 3.97
CA ILE A 59 -12.74 2.86 4.79
C ILE A 59 -11.94 1.87 3.94
N LYS A 60 -12.45 1.56 2.74
CA LYS A 60 -11.76 0.65 1.81
C LYS A 60 -10.42 1.22 1.33
N VAL A 61 -10.36 2.51 1.02
CA VAL A 61 -9.14 3.17 0.56
C VAL A 61 -8.12 3.33 1.68
N ASP A 62 -8.56 3.66 2.90
CA ASP A 62 -7.70 3.72 4.08
C ASP A 62 -7.05 2.35 4.34
N GLY A 63 -7.81 1.26 4.19
CA GLY A 63 -7.27 -0.09 4.28
C GLY A 63 -6.16 -0.39 3.26
N ILE A 64 -6.21 0.21 2.06
CA ILE A 64 -5.12 0.11 1.07
C ILE A 64 -3.89 0.88 1.56
N GLY A 65 -4.07 2.08 2.10
CA GLY A 65 -2.99 2.87 2.68
C GLY A 65 -2.28 2.14 3.82
N ASP A 66 -3.03 1.63 4.80
CA ASP A 66 -2.49 0.89 5.94
C ASP A 66 -1.69 -0.35 5.52
N GLN A 67 -2.21 -1.11 4.55
CA GLN A 67 -1.53 -2.29 4.05
C GLN A 67 -0.30 -1.94 3.21
N ALA A 68 -0.31 -0.82 2.49
CA ALA A 68 0.86 -0.33 1.76
C ALA A 68 1.98 0.09 2.72
N ILE A 69 1.65 0.75 3.84
CA ILE A 69 2.61 1.08 4.90
C ILE A 69 3.26 -0.20 5.44
N LEU A 70 2.45 -1.21 5.79
CA LEU A 70 2.97 -2.48 6.30
C LEU A 70 3.90 -3.18 5.30
N GLU A 71 3.57 -3.16 4.01
CA GLU A 71 4.39 -3.83 3.00
C GLU A 71 5.68 -3.06 2.69
N MET A 72 5.61 -1.74 2.72
CA MET A 72 6.78 -0.87 2.63
C MET A 72 7.71 -1.08 3.85
N GLU A 73 7.16 -1.13 5.07
CA GLU A 73 7.91 -1.49 6.28
C GLU A 73 8.54 -2.88 6.18
N ASN A 74 7.81 -3.87 5.67
CA ASN A 74 8.35 -5.22 5.44
C ASN A 74 9.54 -5.22 4.47
N LEU A 75 9.48 -4.42 3.39
CA LEU A 75 10.61 -4.28 2.46
C LEU A 75 11.83 -3.65 3.14
N TYR A 76 11.63 -2.59 3.92
CA TYR A 76 12.71 -1.93 4.65
C TYR A 76 13.31 -2.80 5.75
N TRP A 77 12.48 -3.48 6.55
CA TRP A 77 12.92 -4.37 7.61
C TRP A 77 13.62 -5.61 7.05
N ASN A 78 13.10 -6.25 6.00
CA ASN A 78 13.79 -7.38 5.36
C ASN A 78 15.13 -6.95 4.73
N GLY A 79 15.19 -5.77 4.11
CA GLY A 79 16.44 -5.21 3.58
C GLY A 79 17.45 -4.85 4.67
N PHE A 80 16.98 -4.36 5.81
CA PHE A 80 17.80 -4.06 6.98
C PHE A 80 18.39 -5.33 7.60
N TYR A 81 17.59 -6.36 7.85
CA TYR A 81 18.06 -7.64 8.41
C TYR A 81 18.93 -8.44 7.41
N SER A 82 18.67 -8.36 6.10
CA SER A 82 19.58 -8.91 5.09
C SER A 82 20.94 -8.21 5.06
N ARG A 83 21.02 -6.90 5.31
CA ARG A 83 22.30 -6.21 5.50
C ARG A 83 22.98 -6.55 6.82
N MET A 84 22.21 -6.70 7.89
CA MET A 84 22.75 -6.94 9.23
C MET A 84 23.24 -8.37 9.42
N SER A 85 22.67 -9.34 8.71
CA SER A 85 23.15 -10.74 8.67
C SER A 85 24.43 -10.95 7.85
N LEU A 86 24.84 -9.96 7.03
CA LEU A 86 26.10 -9.98 6.29
C LEU A 86 27.30 -9.47 7.11
N PHE A 87 27.06 -8.91 8.29
CA PHE A 87 28.12 -8.62 9.24
C PHE A 87 28.23 -9.78 10.24
N PRO A 88 29.22 -10.67 10.13
CA PRO A 88 29.43 -11.68 11.16
C PRO A 88 29.70 -10.93 12.45
N SER A 89 28.87 -11.21 13.46
CA SER A 89 28.98 -10.68 14.82
C SER A 89 30.46 -10.69 15.22
N ALA A 90 31.04 -9.50 15.36
CA ALA A 90 32.39 -9.35 15.87
C ALA A 90 32.39 -9.95 17.27
N LYS A 91 32.99 -11.14 17.40
CA LYS A 91 33.19 -11.82 18.67
C LYS A 91 33.95 -10.87 19.60
N THR A 92 33.28 -10.40 20.64
CA THR A 92 33.92 -10.02 21.91
C THR A 92 34.00 -11.25 22.81
#